data_AF-A0AA95IED4-F1
#
_entry.id   AF-A0AA95IED4-F1
#
_cell.length_a   1.000
_cell.length_b   1.000
_cell.length_c   1.000
_cell.angle_alpha   90.00
_cell.angle_beta   90.00
_cell.angle_gamma   90.00
#
_symmetry.space_group_name_H-M   'P 1'
#
loop_
_entity.id
_entity.type
_entity.pdbx_description
1 polymer ?
#
loop_
_entity_poly.entity_id
_entity_poly.type
_entity_poly.pdbx_seq_one_letter_code
_entity_poly.pdbx_strand_id
1 'polypeptide(L)'
;MGKIYCNPPFKPGAHMGVNYEIWQKCEPGHLAKDVGFQGIKWGTTGTSSGTPVYFMESGTVVSSKNNCPHCSDRNNCPQGANNVIVKGNDGYYTEYAHVTPINFAPGTKVKAGQQVGWVDDSGITSGAHVHIARFAPNDDDALYFERPICDWNIYGVDTLTLSRDCHRSPILRP
;
A
#
# COMPACT_ATOMS: atom_id res chain seq x y z
N MET A 1 -0.44 -23.57 -5.74
CA MET A 1 -0.74 -23.14 -4.35
C MET A 1 -1.37 -21.76 -4.42
N GLY A 2 -2.64 -21.64 -4.02
CA GLY A 2 -3.56 -20.58 -4.45
C GLY A 2 -3.57 -19.31 -3.58
N LYS A 3 -3.03 -18.23 -4.15
CA LYS A 3 -3.61 -16.90 -4.45
C LYS A 3 -4.54 -16.14 -3.45
N ILE A 4 -4.11 -14.88 -3.21
CA ILE A 4 -4.84 -13.60 -3.05
C ILE A 4 -5.14 -13.12 -1.60
N TYR A 5 -4.39 -12.08 -1.19
CA TYR A 5 -4.80 -11.17 -0.11
C TYR A 5 -5.80 -10.16 -0.67
N CYS A 6 -7.02 -10.13 -0.15
CA CYS A 6 -8.13 -9.33 -0.70
C CYS A 6 -8.45 -8.08 0.11
N ASN A 7 -7.85 -7.95 1.29
CA ASN A 7 -8.13 -6.80 2.13
C ASN A 7 -7.23 -5.66 1.69
N PRO A 8 -7.75 -4.43 1.57
CA PRO A 8 -6.89 -3.26 1.51
C PRO A 8 -6.03 -3.18 2.79
N PRO A 9 -5.00 -2.32 2.85
CA PRO A 9 -4.09 -2.23 4.00
C PRO A 9 -4.74 -1.55 5.22
N PHE A 10 -5.99 -1.88 5.52
CA PHE A 10 -6.79 -1.40 6.64
C PHE A 10 -7.24 -2.62 7.48
N LYS A 11 -7.53 -2.41 8.77
CA LYS A 11 -7.90 -3.52 9.67
C LYS A 11 -9.20 -4.20 9.23
N PRO A 12 -9.20 -5.54 9.03
CA PRO A 12 -10.43 -6.32 8.92
C PRO A 12 -11.21 -6.22 10.24
N GLY A 13 -12.50 -5.91 10.18
CA GLY A 13 -13.37 -5.77 11.37
C GLY A 13 -13.79 -4.34 11.69
N ALA A 14 -12.90 -3.35 11.52
CA ALA A 14 -13.26 -1.93 11.72
C ALA A 14 -14.15 -1.37 10.59
N HIS A 15 -14.09 -2.03 9.42
CA HIS A 15 -14.79 -1.64 8.21
C HIS A 15 -15.56 -2.80 7.57
N MET A 16 -15.87 -3.87 8.33
CA MET A 16 -16.74 -4.93 7.81
C MET A 16 -18.14 -4.36 7.59
N GLY A 17 -18.46 -4.06 6.33
CA GLY A 17 -19.66 -3.36 5.89
C GLY A 17 -19.41 -2.05 5.14
N VAL A 18 -18.17 -1.54 5.14
CA VAL A 18 -17.77 -0.39 4.30
C VAL A 18 -17.10 -0.95 3.05
N ASN A 19 -17.68 -0.69 1.89
CA ASN A 19 -17.04 -1.04 0.63
C ASN A 19 -15.76 -0.20 0.52
N TYR A 20 -14.60 -0.87 0.41
CA TYR A 20 -13.39 -0.17 -0.01
C TYR A 20 -13.58 0.28 -1.46
N GLU A 21 -13.04 1.44 -1.77
CA GLU A 21 -13.17 2.06 -3.07
C GLU A 21 -11.78 2.12 -3.72
N ILE A 22 -11.73 1.69 -4.97
CA ILE A 22 -10.57 1.93 -5.82
C ILE A 22 -10.86 3.26 -6.53
N TRP A 23 -10.22 4.33 -6.04
CA TRP A 23 -10.40 5.68 -6.59
C TRP A 23 -9.68 5.83 -7.93
N GLN A 24 -8.50 5.22 -8.04
CA GLN A 24 -7.78 5.11 -9.30
C GLN A 24 -7.20 3.71 -9.46
N LYS A 25 -7.41 3.13 -10.65
CA LYS A 25 -6.96 1.77 -10.99
C LYS A 25 -5.54 1.81 -11.58
N CYS A 26 -4.92 0.64 -11.65
CA CYS A 26 -3.65 0.46 -12.33
C CYS A 26 -3.87 0.50 -13.85
N GLU A 27 -3.30 1.51 -14.50
CA GLU A 27 -3.46 1.78 -15.93
C GLU A 27 -2.24 2.56 -16.48
N PRO A 28 -2.06 2.67 -17.80
CA PRO A 28 -0.95 3.47 -18.35
C PRO A 28 -0.98 4.91 -17.80
N GLY A 29 0.12 5.34 -17.20
CA GLY A 29 0.24 6.64 -16.52
C GLY A 29 -0.05 6.61 -15.01
N HIS A 30 -0.58 5.50 -14.48
CA HIS A 30 -0.80 5.27 -13.05
C HIS A 30 -0.63 3.78 -12.72
N LEU A 31 0.61 3.34 -12.48
CA LEU A 31 0.95 1.93 -12.25
C LEU A 31 0.80 1.51 -10.78
N ALA A 32 -0.34 1.90 -10.20
CA ALA A 32 -0.66 1.72 -8.80
C ALA A 32 -2.18 1.61 -8.57
N LYS A 33 -2.58 1.46 -7.32
CA LYS A 33 -3.98 1.55 -6.88
C LYS A 33 -4.10 2.59 -5.77
N ASP A 34 -5.00 3.52 -5.98
CA ASP A 34 -5.41 4.44 -4.93
C ASP A 34 -6.62 3.85 -4.21
N VAL A 35 -6.43 3.53 -2.94
CA VAL A 35 -7.40 2.78 -2.14
C VAL A 35 -7.85 3.61 -0.96
N GLY A 36 -9.17 3.76 -0.85
CA GLY A 36 -9.82 4.46 0.26
C GLY A 36 -11.12 3.78 0.67
N PHE A 37 -11.87 4.44 1.54
CA PHE A 37 -13.23 4.05 1.91
C PHE A 37 -13.94 5.28 2.49
N GLN A 38 -15.27 5.25 2.53
CA GLN A 38 -16.04 6.35 3.10
C GLN A 38 -15.64 6.61 4.58
N GLY A 39 -15.16 7.82 4.87
CA GLY A 39 -14.72 8.21 6.21
C GLY A 39 -13.24 7.95 6.51
N ILE A 40 -12.44 7.53 5.52
CA ILE A 40 -10.99 7.58 5.59
C ILE A 40 -10.51 9.02 5.87
N LYS A 41 -9.46 9.15 6.68
CA LYS A 41 -8.89 10.44 7.07
C LYS A 41 -7.40 10.42 6.82
N TRP A 42 -6.89 11.45 6.16
CA TRP A 42 -5.47 11.77 6.26
C TRP A 42 -5.20 12.53 7.55
N GLY A 43 -4.01 12.37 8.08
CA GLY A 43 -3.45 13.25 9.09
C GLY A 43 -2.58 14.32 8.45
N THR A 44 -2.11 15.26 9.27
CA THR A 44 -0.97 16.09 8.88
C THR A 44 0.27 15.21 8.73
N THR A 45 1.01 15.37 7.63
CA THR A 45 2.31 14.73 7.42
C THR A 45 3.18 14.74 8.67
N GLY A 46 3.76 13.58 9.02
CA GLY A 46 4.66 13.42 10.16
C GLY A 46 3.93 13.22 11.50
N THR A 47 2.60 13.16 11.50
CA THR A 47 1.78 12.94 12.70
C THR A 47 1.03 11.60 12.66
N SER A 48 0.63 11.10 13.84
CA SER A 48 -0.15 9.87 13.99
C SER A 48 -1.68 10.10 13.95
N SER A 49 -2.14 11.09 13.17
CA SER A 49 -3.54 11.56 13.20
C SER A 49 -4.45 10.99 12.09
N GLY A 50 -3.88 10.31 11.08
CA GLY A 50 -4.63 9.73 9.98
C GLY A 50 -5.24 8.36 10.26
N THR A 51 -5.85 7.75 9.25
CA THR A 51 -6.33 6.36 9.30
C THR A 51 -5.13 5.41 9.37
N PRO A 52 -5.08 4.44 10.31
CA PRO A 52 -3.99 3.47 10.39
C PRO A 52 -3.89 2.57 9.15
N VAL A 53 -2.67 2.37 8.67
CA VAL A 53 -2.33 1.52 7.52
C VAL A 53 -1.51 0.31 8.00
N TYR A 54 -1.77 -0.88 7.42
CA TYR A 54 -1.19 -2.15 7.86
C TYR A 54 -0.55 -2.92 6.71
N PHE A 55 0.54 -3.63 6.98
CA PHE A 55 1.22 -4.45 5.98
C PHE A 55 0.28 -5.55 5.48
N MET A 56 0.19 -5.65 4.16
CA MET A 56 -0.62 -6.68 3.48
C MET A 56 0.07 -8.05 3.48
N GLU A 57 1.37 -8.08 3.72
CA GLU A 57 2.20 -9.29 3.70
C GLU A 57 3.33 -9.20 4.72
N SER A 58 3.86 -10.36 5.10
CA SER A 58 5.11 -10.44 5.84
C SER A 58 6.28 -10.28 4.89
N GLY A 59 7.35 -9.65 5.34
CA GLY A 59 8.50 -9.38 4.50
C GLY A 59 9.59 -8.58 5.19
N THR A 60 10.44 -7.95 4.38
CA THR A 60 11.55 -7.11 4.84
C THR A 60 11.41 -5.71 4.26
N VAL A 61 11.48 -4.68 5.11
CA VAL A 61 11.48 -3.29 4.66
C VAL A 61 12.75 -3.03 3.86
N VAL A 62 12.62 -2.52 2.64
CA VAL A 62 13.76 -2.16 1.78
C VAL A 62 13.98 -0.65 1.75
N SER A 63 12.92 0.13 1.93
CA SER A 63 12.99 1.59 1.99
C SER A 63 11.87 2.13 2.88
N SER A 64 12.16 3.22 3.60
CA SER A 64 11.16 4.00 4.32
C SER A 64 11.51 5.48 4.19
N LYS A 65 10.56 6.27 3.73
CA LYS A 65 10.68 7.70 3.52
C LYS A 65 9.65 8.44 4.37
N ASN A 66 10.12 9.46 5.07
CA ASN A 66 9.29 10.29 5.95
C ASN A 66 9.63 11.78 5.75
N ASN A 67 8.78 12.67 6.27
CA ASN A 67 8.91 14.14 6.21
C ASN A 67 8.88 14.73 4.79
N CYS A 68 8.21 14.07 3.84
CA CYS A 68 7.95 14.62 2.50
C CYS A 68 6.73 15.54 2.54
N PRO A 69 6.81 16.78 2.03
CA PRO A 69 5.72 17.74 2.11
C PRO A 69 4.56 17.39 1.17
N HIS A 70 3.39 17.97 1.46
CA HIS A 70 2.32 18.06 0.48
C HIS A 70 2.73 18.93 -0.71
N CYS A 71 2.39 18.49 -1.92
CA CYS A 71 2.67 19.17 -3.18
C CYS A 71 1.36 19.59 -3.85
N SER A 72 1.10 20.89 -3.91
CA SER A 72 -0.08 21.44 -4.61
C SER A 72 0.09 21.51 -6.13
N ASP A 73 1.32 21.61 -6.62
CA ASP A 73 1.64 21.55 -8.04
C ASP A 73 1.87 20.10 -8.48
N ARG A 74 0.97 19.59 -9.32
CA ARG A 74 1.04 18.22 -9.85
C ARG A 74 2.25 17.97 -10.76
N ASN A 75 2.87 19.04 -11.28
CA ASN A 75 4.03 18.93 -12.16
C ASN A 75 5.36 19.10 -11.40
N ASN A 76 5.31 19.44 -10.10
CA ASN A 76 6.50 19.76 -9.34
C ASN A 76 6.40 19.23 -7.89
N CYS A 77 6.83 17.99 -7.70
CA CYS A 77 6.92 17.37 -6.38
C CYS A 77 8.25 16.61 -6.22
N PRO A 78 9.38 17.34 -6.06
CA PRO A 78 10.71 16.75 -6.14
C PRO A 78 10.99 15.73 -5.02
N GLN A 79 10.29 15.85 -3.90
CA GLN A 79 10.43 14.94 -2.76
C GLN A 79 9.44 13.77 -2.80
N GLY A 80 8.46 13.74 -3.71
CA GLY A 80 7.44 12.70 -3.74
C GLY A 80 6.63 12.59 -2.43
N ALA A 81 6.00 11.44 -2.22
CA ALA A 81 5.25 11.13 -1.00
C ALA A 81 6.09 10.41 0.05
N ASN A 82 5.64 10.44 1.30
CA ASN A 82 6.09 9.49 2.31
C ASN A 82 5.66 8.08 1.89
N ASN A 83 6.55 7.12 2.12
CA ASN A 83 6.27 5.75 1.77
C ASN A 83 7.04 4.72 2.60
N VAL A 84 6.54 3.49 2.59
CA VAL A 84 7.28 2.30 3.03
C VAL A 84 7.24 1.28 1.91
N ILE A 85 8.40 0.71 1.59
CA ILE A 85 8.55 -0.37 0.61
C ILE A 85 8.94 -1.63 1.36
N VAL A 86 8.19 -2.71 1.14
CA VAL A 86 8.47 -4.04 1.69
C VAL A 86 8.74 -5.03 0.56
N LYS A 87 9.81 -5.81 0.67
CA LYS A 87 10.01 -7.02 -0.12
C LYS A 87 9.29 -8.17 0.56
N GLY A 88 8.26 -8.68 -0.10
CA GLY A 88 7.47 -9.81 0.33
C GLY A 88 8.27 -11.11 0.35
N ASN A 89 7.76 -12.11 1.06
CA ASN A 89 8.32 -13.45 1.03
C ASN A 89 8.20 -14.14 -0.35
N ASP A 90 7.32 -13.63 -1.22
CA ASP A 90 7.22 -14.03 -2.62
C ASP A 90 8.26 -13.38 -3.53
N GLY A 91 9.10 -12.49 -3.00
CA GLY A 91 10.16 -11.78 -3.71
C GLY A 91 9.70 -10.53 -4.45
N TYR A 92 8.40 -10.23 -4.47
CA TYR A 92 7.85 -8.99 -5.04
C TYR A 92 7.96 -7.86 -4.03
N TYR A 93 7.77 -6.62 -4.47
CA TYR A 93 7.78 -5.43 -3.61
C TYR A 93 6.41 -4.79 -3.54
N THR A 94 5.99 -4.37 -2.35
CA THR A 94 4.80 -3.54 -2.14
C THR A 94 5.19 -2.18 -1.59
N GLU A 95 4.68 -1.13 -2.22
CA GLU A 95 4.74 0.24 -1.73
C GLU A 95 3.47 0.66 -1.01
N TYR A 96 3.62 1.38 0.08
CA TYR A 96 2.56 2.08 0.80
C TYR A 96 2.89 3.57 0.82
N ALA A 97 2.33 4.36 -0.10
CA ALA A 97 2.56 5.79 -0.22
C ALA A 97 1.37 6.63 0.30
N HIS A 98 1.64 7.92 0.57
CA HIS A 98 0.77 8.81 1.35
C HIS A 98 0.54 8.29 2.77
N VAL A 99 1.61 7.77 3.37
CA VAL A 99 1.59 7.18 4.72
C VAL A 99 2.75 7.74 5.52
N THR A 100 2.43 8.39 6.64
CA THR A 100 3.44 8.75 7.65
C THR A 100 3.88 7.44 8.33
N PRO A 101 5.13 6.99 8.10
CA PRO A 101 5.57 5.70 8.57
C PRO A 101 5.87 5.71 10.06
N ILE A 102 5.60 4.58 10.71
CA ILE A 102 6.30 4.22 11.94
C ILE A 102 7.78 4.02 11.57
N ASN A 103 8.71 4.40 12.44
CA ASN A 103 10.13 4.35 12.11
C ASN A 103 10.60 2.92 11.78
N PHE A 104 10.89 2.68 10.50
CA PHE A 104 11.45 1.42 9.99
C PHE A 104 12.79 1.67 9.32
N ALA A 105 13.82 0.95 9.74
CA ALA A 105 15.09 0.91 9.03
C ALA A 105 15.03 -0.14 7.89
N PRO A 106 15.70 0.07 6.76
CA PRO A 106 15.94 -1.01 5.79
C PRO A 106 16.52 -2.26 6.46
N GLY A 107 16.04 -3.44 6.06
CA GLY A 107 16.35 -4.73 6.70
C GLY A 107 15.40 -5.11 7.85
N THR A 108 14.48 -4.23 8.26
CA THR A 108 13.51 -4.56 9.31
C THR A 108 12.52 -5.64 8.83
N LYS A 109 12.40 -6.73 9.57
CA LYS A 109 11.38 -7.76 9.31
C LYS A 109 10.03 -7.32 9.85
N VAL A 110 9.00 -7.44 9.02
CA VAL A 110 7.61 -7.08 9.35
C VAL A 110 6.68 -8.26 9.13
N LYS A 111 5.56 -8.27 9.84
CA LYS A 111 4.51 -9.28 9.70
C LYS A 111 3.28 -8.69 9.02
N ALA A 112 2.56 -9.51 8.27
CA ALA A 112 1.22 -9.16 7.81
C ALA A 112 0.34 -8.69 8.99
N GLY A 113 -0.40 -7.60 8.80
CA GLY A 113 -1.23 -6.99 9.85
C GLY A 113 -0.47 -6.15 10.88
N GLN A 114 0.87 -6.08 10.82
CA GLN A 114 1.62 -5.07 11.56
C GLN A 114 1.33 -3.68 10.99
N GLN A 115 1.23 -2.67 11.85
CA GLN A 115 0.96 -1.31 11.39
C GLN A 115 2.18 -0.74 10.66
N VAL A 116 1.95 -0.18 9.49
CA VAL A 116 2.92 0.59 8.68
C VAL A 116 3.01 2.02 9.20
N GLY A 117 1.85 2.63 9.48
CA GLY A 117 1.77 4.05 9.75
C GLY A 117 0.35 4.57 9.73
N TRP A 118 0.19 5.82 9.32
CA TRP A 118 -1.09 6.52 9.20
C TRP A 118 -1.17 7.23 7.86
N VAL A 119 -2.35 7.20 7.21
CA VAL A 119 -2.61 7.96 5.98
C VAL A 119 -2.25 9.44 6.21
N ASP A 120 -1.55 10.06 5.28
CA ASP A 120 -1.18 11.47 5.33
C ASP A 120 -1.45 12.20 4.02
N ASP A 121 -1.07 13.47 3.97
CA ASP A 121 -1.24 14.37 2.84
C ASP A 121 0.05 14.59 2.02
N SER A 122 1.10 13.81 2.25
CA SER A 122 2.41 14.00 1.61
C SER A 122 2.34 13.77 0.10
N GLY A 123 3.23 14.41 -0.67
CA GLY A 123 3.26 14.28 -2.12
C GLY A 123 2.05 14.92 -2.82
N ILE A 124 1.73 14.44 -4.03
CA ILE A 124 0.60 14.94 -4.81
C ILE A 124 -0.63 14.11 -4.46
N THR A 125 -1.55 14.68 -3.68
CA THR A 125 -2.79 14.02 -3.28
C THR A 125 -3.95 15.00 -3.25
N SER A 126 -5.14 14.55 -3.65
CA SER A 126 -6.36 15.38 -3.66
C SER A 126 -7.39 14.97 -2.61
N GLY A 127 -7.12 13.90 -1.86
CA GLY A 127 -8.00 13.40 -0.82
C GLY A 127 -7.36 12.22 -0.08
N ALA A 128 -7.91 11.88 1.07
CA ALA A 128 -7.35 10.82 1.92
C ALA A 128 -7.46 9.44 1.26
N HIS A 129 -6.33 8.82 0.94
CA HIS A 129 -6.23 7.47 0.39
C HIS A 129 -4.84 6.90 0.66
N VAL A 130 -4.65 5.60 0.41
CA VAL A 130 -3.31 5.00 0.32
C VAL A 130 -3.03 4.71 -1.15
N HIS A 131 -1.89 5.20 -1.64
CA HIS A 131 -1.37 4.81 -2.94
C HIS A 131 -0.53 3.55 -2.77
N ILE A 132 -0.95 2.46 -3.39
CA ILE A 132 -0.30 1.16 -3.27
C ILE A 132 0.24 0.78 -4.63
N ALA A 133 1.52 0.43 -4.71
CA ALA A 133 2.13 -0.10 -5.92
C ALA A 133 2.72 -1.49 -5.67
N ARG A 134 2.73 -2.34 -6.70
CA ARG A 134 3.39 -3.65 -6.67
C ARG A 134 4.46 -3.69 -7.75
N PHE A 135 5.60 -4.28 -7.43
CA PHE A 135 6.72 -4.44 -8.36
C PHE A 135 7.17 -5.90 -8.39
N ALA A 136 7.54 -6.37 -9.57
CA ALA A 136 8.07 -7.73 -9.77
C ALA A 136 9.42 -7.90 -9.05
N PRO A 137 9.86 -9.14 -8.79
CA PRO A 137 11.16 -9.40 -8.21
C PRO A 137 12.29 -8.73 -9.00
N ASN A 138 13.27 -8.22 -8.27
CA ASN A 138 14.51 -7.66 -8.82
C ASN A 138 15.67 -8.19 -7.98
N ASP A 139 16.81 -8.39 -8.62
CA ASP A 139 18.04 -8.89 -7.98
C ASP A 139 18.67 -7.81 -7.09
N ASP A 140 18.41 -6.53 -7.41
CA ASP A 140 18.80 -5.38 -6.60
C ASP A 140 17.59 -4.70 -5.97
N ASP A 141 17.54 -4.69 -4.64
CA ASP A 141 16.49 -4.01 -3.86
C ASP A 141 16.48 -2.50 -4.10
N ALA A 142 17.60 -1.89 -4.51
CA ALA A 142 17.66 -0.47 -4.84
C ALA A 142 16.95 -0.13 -6.16
N LEU A 143 16.70 -1.13 -7.01
CA LEU A 143 16.07 -1.00 -8.32
C LEU A 143 14.65 -1.59 -8.34
N TYR A 144 14.01 -1.73 -7.18
CA TYR A 144 12.66 -2.29 -7.07
C TYR A 144 11.63 -1.64 -8.02
N PHE A 145 11.77 -0.33 -8.27
CA PHE A 145 10.81 0.47 -9.02
C PHE A 145 10.85 0.23 -10.55
N GLU A 146 11.87 -0.45 -11.08
CA GLU A 146 12.03 -0.64 -12.53
C GLU A 146 11.03 -1.62 -13.14
N ARG A 147 10.34 -2.42 -12.30
CA ARG A 147 9.44 -3.49 -12.75
C ARG A 147 8.03 -3.35 -12.17
N PRO A 148 7.33 -2.23 -12.40
CA PRO A 148 5.96 -2.04 -11.90
C PRO A 148 5.02 -3.04 -12.56
N ILE A 149 4.06 -3.55 -11.79
CA ILE A 149 3.07 -4.51 -12.27
C ILE A 149 1.67 -4.15 -11.79
N CYS A 150 0.69 -4.51 -12.60
CA CYS A 150 -0.72 -4.47 -12.22
C CYS A 150 -1.26 -5.84 -11.75
N ASP A 151 -0.37 -6.83 -11.52
CA ASP A 151 -0.73 -8.08 -10.85
C ASP A 151 -0.62 -7.88 -9.33
N TRP A 152 -1.77 -7.90 -8.66
CA TRP A 152 -1.90 -7.61 -7.22
C TRP A 152 -1.91 -8.88 -6.37
N ASN A 153 -1.64 -10.03 -6.98
CA ASN A 153 -1.51 -11.26 -6.25
C ASN A 153 -0.28 -11.21 -5.34
N ILE A 154 -0.49 -11.47 -4.06
CA ILE A 154 0.59 -11.81 -3.13
C ILE A 154 0.63 -13.32 -2.99
N TYR A 155 1.79 -13.91 -3.24
CA TYR A 155 1.95 -15.36 -3.26
C TYR A 155 2.46 -15.86 -1.89
N GLY A 156 2.04 -17.06 -1.48
CA GLY A 156 2.61 -17.73 -0.30
C GLY A 156 2.32 -17.07 1.07
N VAL A 157 1.28 -16.25 1.18
CA VAL A 157 0.84 -15.66 2.47
C VAL A 157 -0.06 -16.61 3.26
N ASP A 158 0.04 -16.56 4.60
CA ASP A 158 -0.85 -17.29 5.51
C ASP A 158 -2.30 -16.85 5.27
N THR A 159 -3.16 -17.82 4.94
CA THR A 159 -4.58 -17.64 4.55
C THR A 159 -5.50 -17.19 5.69
N LEU A 160 -4.97 -16.58 6.76
CA LEU A 160 -5.71 -16.31 8.00
C LEU A 160 -6.86 -15.31 7.85
N THR A 161 -7.05 -14.72 6.68
CA THR A 161 -8.19 -13.86 6.35
C THR A 161 -8.64 -14.07 4.90
N LEU A 162 -9.01 -15.30 4.52
CA LEU A 162 -10.03 -15.47 3.49
C LEU A 162 -11.36 -14.92 4.05
N SER A 163 -11.51 -13.60 4.04
CA SER A 163 -12.84 -13.02 4.07
C SER A 163 -13.60 -13.58 2.86
N ARG A 164 -14.85 -14.01 3.07
CA ARG A 164 -15.78 -14.41 1.99
C ARG A 164 -15.96 -13.34 0.91
N ASP A 165 -15.43 -12.13 1.10
CA ASP A 165 -15.49 -11.00 0.19
C ASP A 165 -14.62 -11.18 -1.08
N CYS A 166 -13.55 -11.98 -1.02
CA CYS A 166 -12.70 -12.29 -2.19
C CYS A 166 -13.46 -12.97 -3.34
N HIS A 167 -14.49 -13.74 -3.02
CA HIS A 167 -15.27 -14.50 -4.00
C HIS A 167 -16.42 -13.69 -4.63
N ARG A 168 -16.64 -12.44 -4.21
CA ARG A 168 -17.76 -11.61 -4.66
C ARG A 168 -17.39 -10.42 -5.55
N SER A 169 -16.11 -10.09 -5.74
CA SER A 169 -15.74 -9.15 -6.81
C SER A 169 -15.88 -9.83 -8.18
N PRO A 170 -16.63 -9.25 -9.14
CA PRO A 170 -16.90 -9.86 -10.44
C PRO A 170 -15.72 -9.61 -11.37
N ILE A 171 -14.57 -10.25 -11.11
CA ILE A 171 -13.46 -10.23 -12.05
C ILE A 171 -12.90 -11.65 -12.15
N LEU A 172 -13.17 -12.25 -13.32
CA LEU A 172 -12.62 -13.48 -13.90
C LEU A 172 -13.25 -14.79 -13.41
N ARG A 173 -14.33 -15.18 -14.08
CA ARG A 173 -14.49 -16.57 -14.53
C ARG A 173 -13.99 -16.64 -15.99
N PRO A 174 -13.41 -17.77 -16.44
CA PRO A 174 -13.06 -17.95 -17.84
C PRO A 174 -14.28 -17.81 -18.76
#